data_AF-A0A5D0VS09-F1
#
_entry.id   AF-A0A5D0VS09-F1
#
_cell.length_a   1.000
_cell.length_b   1.000
_cell.length_c   1.000
_cell.angle_alpha   90.00
_cell.angle_beta   90.00
_cell.angle_gamma   90.00
#
_symmetry.space_group_name_H-M   'P 1'
#
loop_
_entity.id
_entity.type
_entity.pdbx_description
1 polymer ?
#
loop_
_entity_poly.entity_id
_entity_poly.type
_entity_poly.pdbx_seq_one_letter_code
_entity_poly.pdbx_strand_id
1 'polypeptide(L)'
;MTKYVDFLSALRDGGFRGDLSDAISTRVVFATDNSIYQVMPDAIAYPRDEADLVRIATLLDDPRFHDVVIRPRGGGTGTNGQSLGE
;
A
#
# COMPACT_ATOMS: atom_id res chain seq x y z
N MET A 1 13.90 0.99 -1.71
CA MET A 1 13.07 1.84 -2.59
C MET A 1 12.50 1.08 -3.79
N THR A 2 13.23 0.12 -4.38
CA THR A 2 12.76 -0.65 -5.55
C THR A 2 11.68 -1.70 -5.26
N LYS A 3 11.74 -2.42 -4.12
CA LYS A 3 10.81 -3.55 -3.85
C LYS A 3 9.32 -3.22 -3.98
N TYR A 4 8.90 -2.05 -3.49
CA TYR A 4 7.50 -1.65 -3.53
C TYR A 4 7.08 -1.20 -4.93
N VAL A 5 7.97 -0.56 -5.68
CA VAL A 5 7.74 -0.23 -7.09
C VAL A 5 7.63 -1.51 -7.94
N ASP A 6 8.49 -2.49 -7.68
CA ASP A 6 8.44 -3.81 -8.34
C ASP A 6 7.14 -4.54 -8.00
N PHE A 7 6.70 -4.48 -6.74
CA PHE A 7 5.40 -5.03 -6.32
C PHE A 7 4.22 -4.35 -7.03
N LEU A 8 4.23 -3.01 -7.14
CA LEU A 8 3.22 -2.28 -7.89
C LEU A 8 3.20 -2.67 -9.38
N SER A 9 4.37 -2.84 -9.99
CA SER A 9 4.47 -3.30 -11.38
C SER A 9 3.89 -4.70 -11.54
N ALA A 10 4.25 -5.62 -10.66
CA ALA A 10 3.75 -6.99 -10.69
C ALA A 10 2.22 -7.07 -10.47
N LEU A 11 1.65 -6.21 -9.61
CA LEU A 11 0.20 -6.09 -9.49
C LEU A 11 -0.45 -5.61 -10.79
N ARG A 12 0.10 -4.58 -11.42
CA ARG A 12 -0.38 -4.04 -12.69
C ARG A 12 -0.35 -5.11 -13.78
N ASP A 13 0.75 -5.83 -13.88
CA ASP A 13 0.92 -6.93 -14.84
C ASP A 13 0.00 -8.12 -14.54
N GLY A 14 -0.32 -8.34 -13.25
CA GLY A 14 -1.31 -9.32 -12.77
C GLY A 14 -2.78 -8.90 -12.96
N GLY A 15 -3.04 -7.77 -13.63
CA GLY A 15 -4.38 -7.31 -13.95
C GLY A 15 -5.12 -6.64 -12.79
N PHE A 16 -4.39 -6.04 -11.84
CA PHE A 16 -4.96 -5.15 -10.83
C PHE A 16 -5.70 -3.97 -11.49
N ARG A 17 -6.95 -3.74 -11.10
CA ARG A 17 -7.86 -2.79 -11.79
C ARG A 17 -8.02 -1.44 -11.07
N GLY A 18 -7.63 -1.41 -9.81
CA GLY A 18 -7.55 -0.20 -9.00
C GLY A 18 -6.38 0.69 -9.40
N ASP A 19 -6.19 1.76 -8.61
CA ASP A 19 -5.10 2.70 -8.84
C ASP A 19 -3.89 2.34 -7.98
N LEU A 20 -2.69 2.58 -8.50
CA LEU A 20 -1.42 2.35 -7.82
C LEU A 20 -0.56 3.61 -7.94
N SER A 21 0.06 4.04 -6.84
CA SER A 21 0.86 5.27 -6.81
C SER A 21 2.06 5.15 -5.89
N ASP A 22 3.24 5.51 -6.39
CA ASP A 22 4.48 5.76 -5.66
C ASP A 22 4.82 7.28 -5.65
N ALA A 23 3.92 8.12 -6.15
CA ALA A 23 4.14 9.55 -6.26
C ALA A 23 4.29 10.21 -4.89
N ILE A 24 5.26 11.12 -4.78
CA ILE A 24 5.55 11.83 -3.52
C ILE A 24 4.32 12.54 -2.95
N SER A 25 3.49 13.13 -3.81
CA SER A 25 2.25 13.81 -3.42
C SER A 25 1.27 12.87 -2.73
N THR A 26 1.09 11.66 -3.28
CA THR A 26 0.20 10.65 -2.68
C THR A 26 0.79 10.17 -1.36
N ARG A 27 2.09 9.88 -1.33
CA ARG A 27 2.77 9.40 -0.13
C ARG A 27 2.69 10.39 1.03
N VAL A 28 2.83 11.69 0.77
CA VAL A 28 2.68 12.73 1.80
C VAL A 28 1.26 12.74 2.39
N VAL A 29 0.22 12.61 1.56
CA VAL A 29 -1.17 12.58 2.04
C VAL A 29 -1.44 11.38 2.96
N PHE A 30 -0.78 10.25 2.70
CA PHE A 30 -0.93 9.02 3.47
C PHE A 30 0.13 8.85 4.55
N ALA A 31 1.00 9.84 4.74
CA ALA A 31 2.05 9.77 5.77
C ALA A 31 1.52 9.99 7.19
N THR A 32 0.27 10.47 7.32
CA THR A 32 -0.37 10.73 8.61
C THR A 32 -1.77 10.12 8.65
N ASP A 33 -2.25 9.86 9.86
CA ASP A 33 -3.67 9.66 10.18
C ASP A 33 -4.12 10.76 11.15
N ASN A 34 -5.19 10.57 11.90
CA ASN A 34 -5.64 11.53 12.92
C ASN A 34 -4.79 11.48 14.21
N SER A 35 -3.56 11.00 14.12
CA SER A 35 -2.57 11.02 15.19
C SER A 35 -1.54 12.12 14.97
N ILE A 36 -0.62 12.24 15.93
CA ILE A 36 0.55 13.11 15.83
C ILE A 36 1.70 12.47 15.03
N TYR A 37 1.59 11.19 14.66
CA TYR A 37 2.67 10.45 14.03
C TYR A 37 2.70 10.70 12.52
N GLN A 38 3.92 10.72 11.98
CA GLN A 38 4.16 10.77 10.55
C GLN A 38 5.11 9.65 10.15
N VAL A 39 4.67 8.77 9.26
CA VAL A 39 5.48 7.67 8.70
C VAL A 39 5.21 7.62 7.20
N MET A 40 6.26 7.80 6.40
CA MET A 40 6.11 7.91 4.95
C MET A 40 5.96 6.51 4.33
N PRO A 41 4.82 6.17 3.71
CA PRO A 41 4.71 4.90 2.99
C PRO A 41 5.61 4.92 1.75
N ASP A 42 6.02 3.76 1.25
CA ASP A 42 6.76 3.65 -0.01
C ASP A 42 5.84 3.71 -1.24
N ALA A 43 4.62 3.19 -1.12
CA ALA A 43 3.64 3.08 -2.19
C ALA A 43 2.20 3.00 -1.62
N ILE A 44 1.21 3.36 -2.45
CA ILE A 44 -0.21 3.26 -2.13
C ILE A 44 -0.91 2.48 -3.24
N ALA A 45 -1.77 1.53 -2.82
CA ALA A 45 -2.71 0.84 -3.70
C ALA A 45 -4.14 1.20 -3.30
N TYR A 46 -4.99 1.42 -4.30
CA TYR A 46 -6.43 1.70 -4.18
C TYR A 46 -7.20 0.59 -4.89
N PRO A 47 -7.44 -0.57 -4.25
CA PRO A 47 -8.18 -1.68 -4.84
C PRO A 47 -9.56 -1.25 -5.31
N ARG A 48 -9.95 -1.69 -6.51
CA ARG A 48 -11.30 -1.41 -7.05
C ARG A 48 -12.35 -2.34 -6.47
N ASP A 49 -11.99 -3.59 -6.21
CA ASP A 49 -12.90 -4.64 -5.73
C ASP A 49 -12.16 -5.74 -4.96
N GLU A 50 -12.90 -6.78 -4.57
CA GLU A 50 -12.37 -7.95 -3.86
C GLU A 50 -11.32 -8.71 -4.69
N ALA A 51 -11.46 -8.73 -6.02
CA ALA A 51 -10.50 -9.42 -6.88
C ALA A 51 -9.11 -8.75 -6.82
N ASP A 52 -9.06 -7.43 -6.71
CA ASP A 52 -7.81 -6.70 -6.47
C ASP A 52 -7.19 -7.02 -5.11
N LEU A 53 -8.00 -7.22 -4.06
CA LEU A 53 -7.51 -7.67 -2.75
C LEU A 53 -6.93 -9.09 -2.82
N VAL A 54 -7.59 -10.00 -3.56
CA VAL A 54 -7.08 -11.35 -3.80
C VAL A 54 -5.74 -11.30 -4.53
N ARG A 55 -5.59 -10.46 -5.55
CA ARG A 55 -4.30 -10.28 -6.27
C ARG A 55 -3.18 -9.81 -5.34
N ILE A 56 -3.45 -8.85 -4.45
CA ILE A 56 -2.48 -8.41 -3.45
C ILE A 56 -2.07 -9.59 -2.57
N ALA A 57 -3.03 -10.30 -2.00
CA ALA A 57 -2.77 -11.44 -1.11
C ALA A 57 -1.98 -12.56 -1.81
N THR A 58 -2.33 -12.88 -3.06
CA THR A 58 -1.61 -13.87 -3.87
C THR A 58 -0.17 -13.44 -4.14
N LEU A 59 0.05 -12.16 -4.47
CA LEU A 59 1.39 -11.68 -4.77
C LEU A 59 2.29 -11.61 -3.52
N LEU A 60 1.71 -11.39 -2.34
CA LEU A 60 2.44 -11.46 -1.07
C LEU A 60 2.96 -12.88 -0.75
N ASP A 61 2.38 -13.93 -1.34
CA ASP A 61 2.85 -15.31 -1.18
C ASP A 61 4.06 -15.63 -2.08
N ASP A 62 4.36 -14.76 -3.05
CA ASP A 62 5.55 -14.89 -3.89
C ASP A 62 6.82 -14.59 -3.07
N PRO A 63 7.82 -15.49 -3.03
CA PRO A 63 9.06 -15.30 -2.28
C PRO A 63 9.80 -13.98 -2.58
N ARG A 64 9.60 -13.40 -3.77
CA ARG A 64 10.18 -12.08 -4.13
C ARG A 64 9.63 -10.94 -3.28
N PHE A 65 8.46 -11.12 -2.68
CA PHE A 65 7.69 -10.07 -2.01
C PHE A 65 7.30 -10.42 -0.56
N HIS A 66 7.86 -11.48 0.04
CA HIS A 66 7.59 -11.88 1.43
C HIS A 66 7.87 -10.77 2.45
N ASP A 67 8.82 -9.88 2.16
CA ASP A 67 9.17 -8.73 3.02
C ASP A 67 8.32 -7.47 2.75
N VAL A 68 7.30 -7.55 1.89
CA VAL A 68 6.37 -6.45 1.64
C VAL A 68 5.38 -6.37 2.80
N VAL A 69 5.36 -5.24 3.49
CA VAL A 69 4.43 -4.99 4.59
C VAL A 69 3.24 -4.19 4.06
N ILE A 70 2.02 -4.67 4.34
CA ILE A 70 0.78 -3.97 4.01
C ILE A 70 0.18 -3.36 5.27
N ARG A 71 -0.19 -2.08 5.19
CA ARG A 71 -0.93 -1.35 6.23
C ARG A 71 -2.30 -0.92 5.68
N PRO A 72 -3.37 -1.68 5.96
CA PRO A 72 -4.71 -1.32 5.51
C PRO A 72 -5.17 0.00 6.13
N ARG A 73 -5.76 0.88 5.33
CA ARG A 73 -6.32 2.16 5.79
C ARG A 73 -7.73 2.35 5.23
N GLY A 74 -8.69 2.56 6.14
CA GLY A 74 -10.03 3.04 5.81
C GLY A 74 -10.07 4.57 5.75
N GLY A 75 -10.87 5.21 6.61
CA GLY A 75 -10.98 6.67 6.67
C GLY A 75 -9.78 7.41 7.27
N GLY A 76 -8.79 6.71 7.84
CA GLY A 76 -7.61 7.36 8.43
C GLY A 76 -7.86 8.15 9.71
N THR A 77 -8.94 7.85 10.43
CA THR A 77 -9.38 8.61 11.62
C THR A 77 -8.80 8.07 12.94
N GLY A 78 -7.95 7.04 12.88
CA GLY A 78 -7.25 6.51 14.04
C GLY A 78 -6.30 7.55 14.64
N THR A 79 -6.24 7.62 15.97
CA THR A 79 -5.47 8.64 16.69
C THR A 79 -4.12 8.16 17.19
N ASN A 80 -3.80 6.88 16.96
CA ASN A 80 -2.64 6.21 17.54
C ASN A 80 -1.72 5.59 16.45
N GLY A 81 -1.79 6.06 15.20
CA GLY A 81 -0.90 5.60 14.13
C GLY A 81 -1.20 4.19 13.59
N GLN A 82 -2.40 3.65 13.80
CA GLN A 82 -2.73 2.25 13.46
C GLN A 82 -2.68 1.95 11.96
N SER A 83 -2.86 2.98 11.13
CA SER A 83 -2.76 2.87 9.68
C SER A 83 -1.37 3.23 9.13
N LEU A 84 -0.44 3.55 10.02
CA LEU A 84 0.93 3.94 9.72
C LEU A 84 1.89 2.83 10.16
N GLY A 85 3.02 2.69 9.49
CA GLY A 85 4.07 1.76 9.90
C GLY A 85 5.11 1.51 8.84
N GLU A 86 6.24 0.99 9.28
CA GLU A 86 7.32 0.45 8.44
C GLU A 86 7.21 -1.08 8.30
#